data_AF-M5C2B2-F1
#
_entry.id   AF-M5C2B2-F1
#
_cell.length_a   1.000
_cell.length_b   1.000
_cell.length_c   1.000
_cell.angle_alpha   90.00
_cell.angle_beta   90.00
_cell.angle_gamma   90.00
#
_symmetry.space_group_name_H-M   'P 1'
#
loop_
_entity.id
_entity.type
_entity.pdbx_description
1 polymer ?
#
loop_
_entity_poly.entity_id
_entity_poly.type
_entity_poly.pdbx_seq_one_letter_code
_entity_poly.pdbx_strand_id
1 'polypeptide(L)'
;MCITGFEARTARRFSDRGRQEGEDRNSSSIVDLFGSLNSPIEFILDLEWPDEYHNARFMTRLASTISQAIEKYCRSIEELFEQEMFPRSGTDLQPQKQSAWLEKAKQYVSVGEKKIEVFNFTPEPCVKLNNIEAARKLLDNIQNKMQIDKIVAALEDQPPPPPDKNDKARYLFTVKVVQAENLVSVDNNPAAMLDTFVVFSDEHGNKLAKTKTIYDTLNPRCESAQAAYE
;
A
#
# COMPACT_ATOMS: atom_id res chain seq x y z
N MET A 1 -14.44 -4.89 27.41
CA MET A 1 -13.64 -4.82 28.65
C MET A 1 -12.64 -3.70 28.47
N CYS A 2 -13.05 -2.48 28.84
CA CYS A 2 -12.28 -1.27 28.61
C CYS A 2 -11.42 -1.00 29.84
N ILE A 3 -10.10 -0.96 29.67
CA ILE A 3 -9.22 -0.48 30.74
C ILE A 3 -9.41 1.03 30.81
N THR A 4 -10.02 1.46 31.90
CA THR A 4 -10.22 2.85 32.29
C THR A 4 -9.10 3.23 33.26
N GLY A 5 -8.41 4.33 32.96
CA GLY A 5 -7.62 5.07 33.94
C GLY A 5 -6.13 4.73 34.02
N PHE A 6 -5.30 5.61 33.47
CA PHE A 6 -3.97 5.90 34.03
C PHE A 6 -3.77 7.41 34.00
N GLU A 7 -3.95 8.06 35.16
CA GLU A 7 -3.68 9.48 35.36
C GLU A 7 -2.24 9.60 35.91
N ALA A 8 -1.34 10.21 35.14
CA ALA A 8 -0.03 10.64 35.61
C ALA A 8 0.22 12.08 35.15
N ARG A 9 0.22 13.01 36.11
CA ARG A 9 0.49 14.44 35.91
C ARG A 9 1.97 14.75 36.14
N THR A 10 2.47 15.73 35.36
CA THR A 10 3.63 16.62 35.61
C THR A 10 5.00 16.04 35.19
N ALA A 11 5.90 16.69 34.41
CA ALA A 11 5.95 18.00 33.75
C ALA A 11 7.00 18.00 32.60
N ARG A 12 6.72 18.84 31.56
CA ARG A 12 7.62 19.64 30.68
C ARG A 12 8.92 18.96 30.17
N ARG A 13 9.18 18.85 28.86
CA ARG A 13 9.30 19.97 27.89
C ARG A 13 9.59 19.42 26.47
N PHE A 14 9.09 20.13 25.42
CA PHE A 14 9.36 20.02 23.96
C PHE A 14 8.86 18.73 23.28
N SER A 15 7.86 18.69 22.39
CA SER A 15 7.51 19.61 21.30
C SER A 15 6.00 19.57 21.01
N ASP A 16 5.42 20.73 20.75
CA ASP A 16 3.98 20.98 20.64
C ASP A 16 3.50 20.82 19.18
N ARG A 17 2.72 19.76 18.90
CA ARG A 17 1.63 19.75 17.91
C ARG A 17 0.79 18.47 18.02
N GLY A 18 -0.12 18.46 18.99
CA GLY A 18 -1.05 17.36 19.21
C GLY A 18 -1.97 17.68 20.38
N ARG A 19 -2.64 18.83 20.33
CA ARG A 19 -3.58 19.23 21.36
C ARG A 19 -4.84 18.37 21.20
N GLN A 20 -5.10 17.51 22.18
CA GLN A 20 -6.40 16.86 22.33
C GLN A 20 -7.41 17.95 22.74
N GLU A 21 -8.15 18.47 21.77
CA GLU A 21 -9.37 19.25 22.01
C GLU A 21 -10.57 18.34 21.75
N GLY A 22 -11.30 18.00 22.80
CA GLY A 22 -12.60 17.34 22.70
C GLY A 22 -12.65 15.89 23.20
N GLU A 23 -13.88 15.40 23.32
CA GLU A 23 -14.24 14.00 23.61
C GLU A 23 -13.72 13.01 22.55
N ASP A 24 -13.20 13.56 21.44
CA ASP A 24 -12.65 12.85 20.31
C ASP A 24 -11.20 12.42 20.57
N ARG A 25 -10.98 11.11 20.51
CA ARG A 25 -9.67 10.47 20.80
C ARG A 25 -8.71 10.51 19.61
N ASN A 26 -9.06 11.26 18.57
CA ASN A 26 -8.28 11.44 17.35
C ASN A 26 -7.42 12.72 17.45
N SER A 27 -6.47 12.87 16.54
CA SER A 27 -5.65 14.09 16.42
C SER A 27 -6.33 15.11 15.54
N SER A 28 -6.03 16.41 15.69
CA SER A 28 -6.56 17.47 14.82
C SER A 28 -6.31 17.26 13.32
N SER A 29 -5.24 16.53 12.95
CA SER A 29 -4.89 16.29 11.54
C SER A 29 -6.00 15.64 10.72
N ILE A 30 -6.81 14.75 11.33
CA ILE A 30 -7.94 14.13 10.62
C ILE A 30 -9.07 15.13 10.40
N VAL A 31 -9.31 15.99 11.39
CA VAL A 31 -10.34 17.04 11.32
C VAL A 31 -9.97 18.06 10.26
N ASP A 32 -8.69 18.49 10.22
CA ASP A 32 -8.18 19.43 9.22
C ASP A 32 -8.28 18.85 7.80
N LEU A 33 -7.90 17.59 7.62
CA LEU A 33 -8.01 16.90 6.33
C LEU A 33 -9.46 16.88 5.84
N PHE A 34 -10.38 16.38 6.64
CA PHE A 34 -11.78 16.28 6.24
C PHE A 34 -12.46 17.64 6.12
N GLY A 35 -12.05 18.65 6.89
CA GLY A 35 -12.45 20.04 6.68
C GLY A 35 -12.08 20.53 5.28
N SER A 36 -10.85 20.27 4.84
CA SER A 36 -10.39 20.65 3.50
C SER A 36 -11.10 19.90 2.37
N LEU A 37 -11.48 18.63 2.60
CA LEU A 37 -12.19 17.80 1.61
C LEU A 37 -13.68 18.14 1.52
N ASN A 38 -14.29 18.64 2.60
CA ASN A 38 -15.70 19.04 2.61
C ASN A 38 -15.95 20.35 1.86
N SER A 39 -15.01 21.30 1.93
CA SER A 39 -15.14 22.61 1.28
C SER A 39 -15.48 22.53 -0.23
N PRO A 40 -14.77 21.74 -1.07
CA PRO A 40 -15.12 21.62 -2.48
C PRO A 40 -16.45 20.88 -2.71
N ILE A 41 -16.86 19.97 -1.82
CA ILE A 41 -18.16 19.31 -1.91
C ILE A 41 -19.28 20.31 -1.69
N GLU A 42 -19.19 21.12 -0.63
CA GLU A 42 -20.18 22.17 -0.32
C GLU A 42 -20.30 23.16 -1.46
N PHE A 43 -19.17 23.61 -2.00
CA PHE A 43 -19.16 24.50 -3.15
C PHE A 43 -19.96 23.95 -4.34
N ILE A 44 -19.83 22.66 -4.66
CA ILE A 44 -20.57 22.06 -5.79
C ILE A 44 -22.06 21.92 -5.46
N LEU A 45 -22.39 21.53 -4.23
CA LEU A 45 -23.79 21.41 -3.82
C LEU A 45 -24.51 22.77 -3.84
N ASP A 46 -23.82 23.83 -3.41
CA ASP A 46 -24.35 25.20 -3.37
C ASP A 46 -24.53 25.83 -4.77
N LEU A 47 -23.91 25.25 -5.81
CA LEU A 47 -24.12 25.70 -7.20
C LEU A 47 -25.51 25.33 -7.74
N GLU A 48 -26.24 24.42 -7.09
CA GLU A 48 -27.55 23.92 -7.54
C GLU A 48 -27.54 23.58 -9.04
N TRP A 49 -26.57 22.75 -9.44
CA TRP A 49 -26.25 22.52 -10.85
C TRP A 49 -27.48 21.99 -11.62
N PRO A 50 -27.93 22.67 -12.70
CA PRO A 50 -29.19 22.35 -13.38
C PRO A 50 -29.13 21.06 -14.21
N ASP A 51 -27.96 20.72 -14.75
CA ASP A 51 -27.69 19.48 -15.47
C ASP A 51 -27.16 18.41 -14.53
N GLU A 52 -28.03 17.46 -14.18
CA GLU A 52 -27.73 16.38 -13.23
C GLU A 52 -26.63 15.44 -13.74
N TYR A 53 -26.52 15.22 -15.06
CA TYR A 53 -25.51 14.33 -15.64
C TYR A 53 -24.12 14.94 -15.56
N HIS A 54 -23.97 16.21 -15.94
CA HIS A 54 -22.69 16.90 -15.82
C HIS A 54 -22.26 17.06 -14.36
N ASN A 55 -23.21 17.36 -13.47
CA ASN A 55 -22.96 17.40 -12.04
C ASN A 55 -22.47 16.03 -11.52
N ALA A 56 -23.17 14.94 -11.87
CA ALA A 56 -22.79 13.59 -11.48
C ALA A 56 -21.36 13.25 -11.95
N ARG A 57 -21.01 13.56 -13.21
CA ARG A 57 -19.66 13.32 -13.73
C ARG A 57 -18.59 14.13 -12.99
N PHE A 58 -18.87 15.39 -12.65
CA PHE A 58 -17.95 16.22 -11.90
C PHE A 58 -17.77 15.71 -10.45
N MET A 59 -18.88 15.39 -9.78
CA MET A 59 -18.90 14.80 -8.45
C MET A 59 -18.17 13.46 -8.40
N THR A 60 -18.30 12.59 -9.41
CA THR A 60 -17.51 11.35 -9.53
C THR A 60 -16.02 11.63 -9.60
N ARG A 61 -15.59 12.64 -10.38
CA ARG A 61 -14.18 13.02 -10.47
C ARG A 61 -13.66 13.57 -9.15
N LEU A 62 -14.44 14.42 -8.48
CA LEU A 62 -14.10 14.91 -7.14
C LEU A 62 -13.99 13.76 -6.14
N ALA A 63 -14.95 12.84 -6.12
CA ALA A 63 -14.94 11.67 -5.24
C ALA A 63 -13.67 10.81 -5.45
N SER A 64 -13.21 10.65 -6.70
CA SER A 64 -11.95 9.96 -6.99
C SER A 64 -10.74 10.68 -6.40
N THR A 65 -10.68 12.02 -6.49
CA THR A 65 -9.61 12.82 -5.86
C THR A 65 -9.64 12.72 -4.34
N ILE A 66 -10.83 12.78 -3.73
CA ILE A 66 -11.01 12.63 -2.28
C ILE A 66 -10.54 11.24 -1.83
N SER A 67 -10.92 10.18 -2.55
CA SER A 67 -10.47 8.81 -2.26
C SER A 67 -8.96 8.71 -2.25
N GLN A 68 -8.27 9.29 -3.24
CA GLN A 68 -6.81 9.29 -3.30
C GLN A 68 -6.17 10.08 -2.15
N ALA A 69 -6.77 11.19 -1.72
CA ALA A 69 -6.28 11.98 -0.59
C ALA A 69 -6.38 11.20 0.72
N ILE A 70 -7.53 10.54 0.96
CA ILE A 70 -7.77 9.72 2.15
C ILE A 70 -6.84 8.50 2.15
N GLU A 71 -6.67 7.82 1.01
CA GLU A 71 -5.76 6.68 0.91
C GLU A 71 -4.32 7.07 1.26
N LYS A 72 -3.83 8.20 0.73
CA LYS A 72 -2.50 8.73 1.07
C LYS A 72 -2.36 9.02 2.55
N TYR A 73 -3.38 9.60 3.18
CA TYR A 73 -3.38 9.85 4.61
C TYR A 73 -3.31 8.54 5.41
N CYS A 74 -4.14 7.55 5.08
CA CYS A 74 -4.15 6.25 5.76
C CYS A 74 -2.79 5.54 5.65
N ARG A 75 -2.18 5.53 4.46
CA ARG A 75 -0.83 4.99 4.24
C ARG A 75 0.21 5.70 5.10
N SER A 76 0.17 7.03 5.16
CA SER A 76 1.11 7.79 6.00
C SER A 76 0.95 7.49 7.49
N ILE A 77 -0.29 7.32 7.97
CA ILE A 77 -0.56 6.93 9.35
C ILE A 77 -0.05 5.51 9.64
N GLU A 78 -0.24 4.58 8.71
CA GLU A 78 0.28 3.22 8.78
C GLU A 78 1.81 3.19 8.87
N GLU A 79 2.51 3.92 7.99
CA GLU A 79 3.98 4.04 8.02
C GLU A 79 4.49 4.59 9.37
N LEU A 80 3.82 5.61 9.93
CA LEU A 80 4.17 6.15 11.23
C LEU A 80 3.88 5.16 12.37
N PHE A 81 2.79 4.39 12.25
CA PHE A 81 2.45 3.35 13.21
C PHE A 81 3.50 2.23 13.22
N GLU A 82 3.93 1.76 12.05
CA GLU A 82 4.97 0.75 11.93
C GLU A 82 6.31 1.21 12.51
N GLN A 83 6.70 2.47 12.27
CA GLN A 83 7.94 3.04 12.81
C GLN A 83 7.94 3.09 14.34
N GLU A 84 6.78 3.37 14.95
CA GLU A 84 6.63 3.47 16.41
C GLU A 84 6.47 2.10 17.09
N MET A 85 5.73 1.18 16.47
CA MET A 85 5.46 -0.15 17.03
C MET A 85 6.59 -1.16 16.76
N PHE A 86 7.31 -1.00 15.65
CA PHE A 86 8.41 -1.86 15.23
C PHE A 86 9.65 -1.02 14.89
N PRO A 87 10.22 -0.31 15.89
CA PRO A 87 11.43 0.46 15.66
C PRO A 87 12.53 -0.48 15.17
N ARG A 88 13.11 -0.18 14.01
CA ARG A 88 14.21 -0.99 13.47
C ARG A 88 15.37 -0.95 14.47
N SER A 89 15.61 -2.07 15.14
CA SER A 89 16.76 -2.23 16.02
C SER A 89 18.03 -1.92 15.23
N GLY A 90 18.86 -1.00 15.69
CA GLY A 90 20.11 -0.58 15.02
C GLY A 90 21.17 -1.69 14.83
N THR A 91 20.79 -2.96 15.01
CA THR A 91 21.62 -4.14 14.80
C THR A 91 21.53 -4.71 13.38
N ASP A 92 20.65 -4.20 12.51
CA ASP A 92 20.56 -4.65 11.11
C ASP A 92 21.47 -3.85 10.14
N LEU A 93 22.45 -3.13 10.69
CA LEU A 93 23.63 -2.76 9.94
C LEU A 93 24.44 -4.03 9.72
N GLN A 94 24.22 -4.65 8.56
CA GLN A 94 25.00 -5.72 7.96
C GLN A 94 26.49 -5.61 8.40
N PRO A 95 27.02 -6.51 9.24
CA PRO A 95 28.39 -6.42 9.66
C PRO A 95 29.28 -6.67 8.44
N GLN A 96 29.84 -5.60 7.89
CA GLN A 96 30.88 -5.67 6.89
C GLN A 96 32.08 -6.42 7.51
N LYS A 97 32.16 -7.72 7.20
CA LYS A 97 33.28 -8.63 7.49
C LYS A 97 33.62 -8.84 8.97
N GLN A 98 32.66 -9.27 9.80
CA GLN A 98 33.03 -9.90 11.09
C GLN A 98 33.37 -11.38 10.85
N SER A 99 34.53 -11.79 11.34
CA SER A 99 35.10 -13.12 11.15
C SER A 99 34.19 -14.22 11.74
N ALA A 100 33.96 -15.30 10.99
CA ALA A 100 33.03 -16.40 11.31
C ALA A 100 33.18 -17.03 12.71
N TRP A 101 34.35 -16.89 13.37
CA TRP A 101 34.55 -17.37 14.74
C TRP A 101 33.86 -16.48 15.80
N LEU A 102 33.73 -15.17 15.55
CA LEU A 102 33.07 -14.22 16.43
C LEU A 102 31.55 -14.45 16.46
N GLU A 103 30.96 -14.82 15.32
CA GLU A 103 29.53 -15.16 15.23
C GLU A 103 29.21 -16.45 15.99
N LYS A 104 30.06 -17.47 15.88
CA LYS A 104 29.89 -18.69 16.67
C LYS A 104 30.05 -18.43 18.17
N ALA A 105 31.02 -17.61 18.59
CA ALA A 105 31.17 -17.24 20.00
C ALA A 105 29.96 -16.45 20.54
N LYS A 106 29.41 -15.51 19.75
CA LYS A 106 28.17 -14.81 20.10
C LYS A 106 26.98 -15.77 20.24
N GLN A 107 26.83 -16.74 19.34
CA GLN A 107 25.76 -17.74 19.41
C GLN A 107 25.79 -18.57 20.70
N TYR A 108 26.96 -18.88 21.26
CA TYR A 108 27.06 -19.62 22.53
C TYR A 108 26.84 -18.77 23.77
N VAL A 109 27.10 -17.46 23.71
CA VAL A 109 26.88 -16.53 24.85
C VAL A 109 25.41 -16.12 24.96
N SER A 110 24.67 -16.08 23.85
CA SER A 110 23.25 -15.67 23.81
C SER A 110 22.24 -16.73 24.26
N VAL A 111 22.68 -17.88 24.77
CA VAL A 111 21.80 -18.99 25.21
C VAL A 111 21.23 -18.75 26.62
N GLY A 112 21.77 -17.80 27.38
CA GLY A 112 21.22 -17.37 28.66
C GLY A 112 20.24 -16.23 28.50
N GLU A 113 18.95 -16.53 28.64
CA GLU A 113 17.85 -15.58 28.83
C GLU A 113 17.65 -14.58 27.67
N LYS A 114 16.79 -14.93 26.71
CA LYS A 114 16.09 -13.92 25.92
C LYS A 114 15.26 -13.08 26.89
N LYS A 115 15.86 -12.04 27.45
CA LYS A 115 15.20 -11.02 28.25
C LYS A 115 14.09 -10.49 27.35
N ILE A 116 12.86 -10.89 27.66
CA ILE A 116 11.67 -10.35 27.00
C ILE A 116 11.71 -8.87 27.33
N GLU A 117 12.12 -8.06 26.36
CA GLU A 117 12.01 -6.61 26.48
C GLU A 117 10.51 -6.31 26.54
N VAL A 118 10.05 -5.91 27.72
CA VAL A 118 8.67 -5.50 27.92
C VAL A 118 8.44 -4.29 27.03
N PHE A 119 7.68 -4.47 25.96
CA PHE A 119 7.32 -3.38 25.07
C PHE A 119 6.49 -2.37 25.86
N ASN A 120 7.05 -1.19 26.08
CA ASN A 120 6.34 -0.10 26.75
C ASN A 120 5.41 0.55 25.72
N PHE A 121 4.11 0.22 25.79
CA PHE A 121 3.10 0.88 24.97
C PHE A 121 3.02 2.35 25.33
N THR A 122 3.37 3.21 24.38
CA THR A 122 3.11 4.64 24.48
C THR A 122 1.70 4.92 23.93
N PRO A 123 1.03 6.02 24.33
CA PRO A 123 -0.34 6.31 23.88
C PRO A 123 -0.44 6.76 22.42
N GLU A 124 0.66 7.14 21.77
CA GLU A 124 0.69 7.74 20.44
C GLU A 124 0.19 6.81 19.31
N PRO A 125 0.58 5.51 19.25
CA PRO A 125 0.01 4.56 18.29
C PRO A 125 -1.51 4.41 18.41
N CYS A 126 -2.07 4.53 19.62
CA CYS A 126 -3.52 4.46 19.83
C CYS A 126 -4.24 5.66 19.18
N VAL A 127 -3.64 6.86 19.19
CA VAL A 127 -4.21 8.04 18.52
C VAL A 127 -4.23 7.83 16.99
N LYS A 128 -3.22 7.19 16.42
CA LYS A 128 -3.19 6.82 15.00
C LYS A 128 -4.32 5.87 14.62
N LEU A 129 -4.56 4.84 15.42
CA LEU A 129 -5.71 3.93 15.22
C LEU A 129 -7.05 4.66 15.32
N ASN A 130 -7.19 5.60 16.28
CA ASN A 130 -8.37 6.43 16.40
C ASN A 130 -8.55 7.35 15.18
N ASN A 131 -7.47 7.85 14.57
CA ASN A 131 -7.55 8.61 13.32
C ASN A 131 -8.11 7.76 12.17
N ILE A 132 -7.69 6.49 12.05
CA ILE A 132 -8.24 5.57 11.04
C ILE A 132 -9.73 5.30 11.28
N GLU A 133 -10.13 5.09 12.53
CA GLU A 133 -11.56 4.94 12.88
C GLU A 133 -12.37 6.21 12.54
N ALA A 134 -11.83 7.38 12.86
CA ALA A 134 -12.44 8.66 12.54
C ALA A 134 -12.52 8.88 11.02
N ALA A 135 -11.48 8.53 10.27
CA ALA A 135 -11.47 8.62 8.80
C ALA A 135 -12.62 7.81 8.18
N ARG A 136 -12.88 6.61 8.71
CA ARG A 136 -14.02 5.78 8.26
C ARG A 136 -15.35 6.48 8.49
N LYS A 137 -15.61 6.98 9.70
CA LYS A 137 -16.87 7.68 10.04
C LYS A 137 -17.05 8.95 9.20
N LEU A 138 -15.99 9.72 9.01
CA LEU A 138 -16.05 10.96 8.23
C LEU A 138 -16.21 10.69 6.73
N LEU A 139 -15.67 9.58 6.22
CA LEU A 139 -15.91 9.12 4.86
C LEU A 139 -17.39 8.77 4.65
N ASP A 140 -17.99 8.02 5.57
CA ASP A 140 -19.43 7.70 5.52
C ASP A 140 -20.28 8.99 5.46
N ASN A 141 -19.90 10.02 6.23
CA ASN A 141 -20.56 11.32 6.18
C ASN A 141 -20.43 12.01 4.82
N ILE A 142 -19.24 11.98 4.20
CA ILE A 142 -19.03 12.53 2.86
C ILE A 142 -19.89 11.77 1.84
N GLN A 143 -19.92 10.44 1.91
CA GLN A 143 -20.73 9.61 1.00
C GLN A 143 -22.22 9.94 1.09
N ASN A 144 -22.75 10.05 2.31
CA ASN A 144 -24.14 10.45 2.54
C ASN A 144 -24.43 11.86 2.01
N LYS A 145 -23.51 12.81 2.23
CA LYS A 145 -23.65 14.20 1.78
C LYS A 145 -23.65 14.32 0.25
N MET A 146 -22.83 13.55 -0.43
CA MET A 146 -22.76 13.53 -1.90
C MET A 146 -23.98 12.88 -2.56
N GLN A 147 -24.85 12.21 -1.81
CA GLN A 147 -26.05 11.54 -2.32
C GLN A 147 -25.70 10.60 -3.49
N ILE A 148 -24.79 9.64 -3.24
CA ILE A 148 -24.21 8.75 -4.26
C ILE A 148 -25.28 8.07 -5.11
N ASP A 149 -26.42 7.69 -4.53
CA ASP A 149 -27.52 7.06 -5.26
C ASP A 149 -28.04 7.94 -6.42
N LYS A 150 -28.10 9.26 -6.23
CA LYS A 150 -28.49 10.20 -7.29
C LYS A 150 -27.43 10.31 -8.38
N ILE A 151 -26.16 10.30 -7.99
CA ILE A 151 -25.04 10.33 -8.92
C ILE A 151 -25.06 9.07 -9.79
N VAL A 152 -25.27 7.89 -9.20
CA VAL A 152 -25.35 6.62 -9.92
C VAL A 152 -26.54 6.61 -10.88
N ALA A 153 -27.74 6.98 -10.39
CA ALA A 153 -28.94 7.04 -11.22
C ALA A 153 -28.77 7.98 -12.43
N ALA A 154 -28.20 9.17 -12.22
CA ALA A 154 -27.95 10.14 -13.29
C ALA A 154 -26.92 9.67 -14.33
N LEU A 155 -26.01 8.76 -13.96
CA LEU A 155 -25.04 8.17 -14.89
C LEU A 155 -25.60 6.95 -15.64
N GLU A 156 -26.50 6.18 -15.02
CA GLU A 156 -27.12 5.00 -15.63
C GLU A 156 -28.19 5.34 -16.68
N ASP A 157 -28.87 6.48 -16.54
CA ASP A 157 -29.95 6.90 -17.44
C ASP A 157 -29.46 7.32 -18.85
N GLN A 158 -28.13 7.38 -19.06
CA GLN A 158 -27.56 7.70 -20.36
C GLN A 158 -27.15 6.44 -21.16
N PRO A 159 -27.40 6.43 -22.49
CA PRO A 159 -26.94 5.35 -23.35
C PRO A 159 -25.41 5.22 -23.27
N PRO A 160 -24.85 4.01 -23.43
CA PRO A 160 -23.42 3.79 -23.32
C PRO A 160 -22.68 4.78 -24.22
N PRO A 161 -21.63 5.44 -23.69
CA PRO A 161 -20.90 6.42 -24.48
C PRO A 161 -20.45 5.75 -25.78
N PRO A 162 -20.57 6.43 -26.94
CA PRO A 162 -19.98 5.93 -28.16
C PRO A 162 -18.49 5.66 -27.88
N PRO A 163 -17.93 4.54 -28.37
CA PRO A 163 -16.58 4.13 -28.04
C PRO A 163 -15.63 5.31 -28.23
N ASP A 164 -15.08 5.78 -27.11
CA ASP A 164 -14.27 6.98 -27.07
C ASP A 164 -13.00 6.70 -27.87
N LYS A 165 -12.67 7.55 -28.86
CA LYS A 165 -11.46 7.38 -29.70
C LYS A 165 -10.15 7.50 -28.91
N ASN A 166 -10.25 7.68 -27.60
CA ASN A 166 -9.17 7.88 -26.67
C ASN A 166 -9.17 6.83 -25.55
N ASP A 167 -9.60 5.60 -25.87
CA ASP A 167 -9.11 4.43 -25.15
C ASP A 167 -7.60 4.58 -25.02
N LYS A 168 -7.14 4.79 -23.78
CA LYS A 168 -5.72 4.70 -23.42
C LYS A 168 -5.18 3.49 -24.18
N ALA A 169 -4.28 3.73 -25.12
CA ALA A 169 -3.84 2.72 -26.07
C ALA A 169 -3.54 1.44 -25.30
N ARG A 170 -4.42 0.46 -25.42
CA ARG A 170 -4.25 -0.84 -24.79
C ARG A 170 -3.15 -1.50 -25.59
N TYR A 171 -1.92 -1.34 -25.13
CA TYR A 171 -0.76 -1.86 -25.84
C TYR A 171 -0.75 -3.37 -25.66
N LEU A 172 -1.29 -4.08 -26.65
CA LEU A 172 -1.13 -5.51 -26.76
C LEU A 172 0.32 -5.77 -27.23
N PHE A 173 1.19 -6.13 -26.29
CA PHE A 173 2.54 -6.57 -26.61
C PHE A 173 2.65 -8.08 -26.47
N THR A 174 3.43 -8.71 -27.34
CA THR A 174 3.74 -10.14 -27.28
C THR A 174 5.20 -10.31 -26.90
N VAL A 175 5.45 -10.97 -25.78
CA VAL A 175 6.81 -11.34 -25.38
C VAL A 175 7.09 -12.75 -25.89
N LYS A 176 8.08 -12.88 -26.78
CA LYS A 176 8.54 -14.18 -27.30
C LYS A 176 9.94 -14.49 -26.76
N VAL A 177 10.06 -15.56 -25.99
CA VAL A 177 11.37 -16.14 -25.64
C VAL A 177 11.86 -16.94 -26.83
N VAL A 178 13.13 -16.75 -27.25
CA VAL A 178 13.68 -17.40 -28.44
C VAL A 178 14.80 -18.37 -28.08
N GLN A 179 15.82 -17.92 -27.34
CA GLN A 179 16.96 -18.74 -26.97
C GLN A 179 17.58 -18.23 -25.67
N ALA A 180 18.09 -19.14 -24.84
CA ALA A 180 19.02 -18.81 -23.76
C ALA A 180 20.43 -19.27 -24.11
N GLU A 181 21.43 -18.48 -23.73
CA GLU A 181 22.85 -18.75 -23.95
C GLU A 181 23.62 -18.59 -22.64
N ASN A 182 24.78 -19.23 -22.54
CA ASN A 182 25.68 -19.13 -21.37
C ASN A 182 25.03 -19.58 -20.05
N LEU A 183 24.19 -20.60 -20.10
CA LEU A 183 23.64 -21.20 -18.88
C LEU A 183 24.75 -21.92 -18.12
N VAL A 184 24.90 -21.57 -16.83
CA VAL A 184 25.88 -22.18 -15.94
C VAL A 184 25.15 -23.15 -15.02
N SER A 185 25.63 -24.39 -14.96
CA SER A 185 25.10 -25.38 -14.03
C SER A 185 25.44 -24.99 -12.59
N VAL A 186 24.59 -25.39 -11.64
CA VAL A 186 24.78 -25.10 -10.20
C VAL A 186 26.13 -25.61 -9.69
N ASP A 187 26.67 -26.68 -10.30
CA ASP A 187 27.96 -27.28 -9.95
C ASP A 187 29.14 -26.77 -10.80
N ASN A 188 28.95 -25.72 -11.62
CA ASN A 188 29.96 -25.20 -12.58
C ASN A 188 30.56 -26.27 -13.50
N ASN A 189 29.83 -27.34 -13.76
CA ASN A 189 30.23 -28.39 -14.68
C ASN A 189 29.78 -28.00 -16.11
N PRO A 190 30.72 -27.73 -17.04
CA PRO A 190 30.39 -27.33 -18.42
C PRO A 190 29.79 -28.46 -19.26
N ALA A 191 29.84 -29.72 -18.79
CA ALA A 191 29.25 -30.88 -19.46
C ALA A 191 27.86 -31.27 -18.91
N ALA A 192 27.39 -30.63 -17.83
CA ALA A 192 26.08 -30.93 -17.25
C ALA A 192 24.97 -30.29 -18.09
N MET A 193 24.12 -31.12 -18.67
CA MET A 193 22.93 -30.67 -19.40
C MET A 193 21.85 -30.20 -18.42
N LEU A 194 21.06 -29.20 -18.81
CA LEU A 194 20.13 -28.48 -17.92
C LEU A 194 18.68 -28.58 -18.38
N ASP A 195 17.78 -28.65 -17.40
CA ASP A 195 16.35 -28.56 -17.60
C ASP A 195 15.89 -27.11 -17.37
N THR A 196 15.63 -26.40 -18.45
CA THR A 196 15.41 -24.95 -18.42
C THR A 196 13.95 -24.58 -18.68
N PHE A 197 13.42 -23.63 -17.91
CA PHE A 197 12.13 -23.00 -18.12
C PHE A 197 12.20 -21.51 -17.75
N VAL A 198 11.29 -20.69 -18.31
CA VAL A 198 11.18 -19.26 -18.03
C VAL A 198 9.86 -19.00 -17.30
N VAL A 199 9.92 -18.17 -16.27
CA VAL A 199 8.74 -17.69 -15.55
C VAL A 199 8.68 -16.18 -15.72
N PHE A 200 7.54 -15.69 -16.19
CA PHE A 200 7.23 -14.26 -16.23
C PHE A 200 6.56 -13.89 -14.91
N SER A 201 7.03 -12.81 -14.29
CA SER A 201 6.45 -12.28 -13.07
C SER A 201 6.19 -10.77 -13.21
N ASP A 202 5.23 -10.26 -12.44
CA ASP A 202 5.02 -8.82 -12.32
C ASP A 202 6.06 -8.15 -11.39
N GLU A 203 5.97 -6.83 -11.24
CA GLU A 203 6.84 -6.03 -10.37
C GLU A 203 6.71 -6.38 -8.88
N HIS A 204 5.62 -7.03 -8.49
CA HIS A 204 5.35 -7.50 -7.14
C HIS A 204 5.78 -8.96 -6.92
N GLY A 205 6.34 -9.63 -7.94
CA GLY A 205 6.79 -11.01 -7.89
C GLY A 205 5.71 -12.07 -8.11
N ASN A 206 4.48 -11.67 -8.47
CA ASN A 206 3.42 -12.61 -8.81
C ASN A 206 3.71 -13.27 -10.16
N LYS A 207 3.60 -14.61 -10.22
CA LYS A 207 3.90 -15.37 -11.44
C LYS A 207 2.75 -15.25 -12.44
N LEU A 208 3.04 -14.71 -13.60
CA LEU A 208 2.09 -14.45 -14.67
C LEU A 208 1.99 -15.61 -15.65
N ALA A 209 3.13 -16.18 -16.04
CA ALA A 209 3.18 -17.31 -16.97
C ALA A 209 4.46 -18.13 -16.80
N LYS A 210 4.43 -19.39 -17.23
CA LYS A 210 5.59 -20.29 -17.24
C LYS A 210 5.69 -20.98 -18.60
N THR A 211 6.89 -21.03 -19.17
CA THR A 211 7.14 -21.77 -20.42
C THR A 211 7.31 -23.26 -20.14
N LYS A 212 7.11 -24.09 -21.18
CA LYS A 212 7.39 -25.52 -21.11
C LYS A 212 8.88 -25.74 -20.82
N THR A 213 9.19 -26.70 -19.95
CA THR A 213 10.56 -27.11 -19.68
C THR A 213 11.19 -27.72 -20.93
N ILE A 214 12.35 -27.21 -21.30
CA ILE A 214 13.23 -27.78 -22.32
C ILE A 214 14.30 -28.56 -21.58
N TYR A 215 14.35 -29.85 -21.82
CA TYR A 215 15.20 -30.78 -21.09
C TYR A 215 16.56 -30.93 -21.76
N ASP A 216 17.56 -31.25 -20.94
CA ASP A 216 18.83 -31.82 -21.39
C ASP A 216 19.55 -30.98 -22.47
N THR A 217 19.64 -29.66 -22.28
CA THR A 217 20.34 -28.77 -23.23
C THR A 217 20.90 -27.52 -22.58
N LEU A 218 22.07 -27.07 -23.06
CA LEU A 218 22.70 -25.82 -22.65
C LEU A 218 22.27 -24.62 -23.50
N ASN A 219 21.62 -24.88 -24.65
CA ASN A 219 21.10 -23.86 -25.57
C ASN A 219 19.60 -24.10 -25.83
N PRO A 220 18.73 -23.91 -24.84
CA PRO A 220 17.30 -24.13 -25.01
C PRO A 220 16.72 -23.10 -25.98
N ARG A 221 16.15 -23.57 -27.08
CA ARG A 221 15.46 -22.75 -28.08
C ARG A 221 13.95 -22.94 -27.95
N CYS A 222 13.22 -21.83 -27.85
CA CYS A 222 11.77 -21.84 -27.72
C CYS A 222 11.13 -21.40 -29.04
N GLU A 223 10.40 -22.29 -29.72
CA GLU A 223 9.81 -21.99 -31.02
C GLU A 223 8.50 -21.19 -30.92
N SER A 224 7.77 -21.29 -29.81
CA SER A 224 6.55 -20.52 -29.56
C SER A 224 6.13 -20.51 -28.08
N ALA A 225 6.53 -19.47 -27.35
CA ALA A 225 5.79 -19.02 -26.17
C ALA A 225 5.17 -17.66 -26.54
N GLN A 226 3.85 -17.64 -26.73
CA GLN A 226 3.06 -16.41 -26.81
C GLN A 226 2.35 -16.28 -25.47
N ALA A 227 2.78 -15.34 -24.63
CA ALA A 227 1.93 -14.81 -23.57
C ALA A 227 1.25 -13.57 -24.14
N ALA A 228 -0.03 -13.68 -24.48
CA ALA A 228 -0.87 -12.52 -24.74
C ALA A 228 -1.35 -12.00 -23.38
N TYR A 229 -1.07 -10.73 -23.10
CA TYR A 229 -1.57 -10.04 -21.91
C TYR A 229 -2.67 -9.06 -22.33
N GLU A 230 -3.78 -9.05 -21.59
CA GLU A 230 -4.91 -8.10 -21.72
C GLU A 230 -4.85 -6.96 -20.70
#